data_AF-A0A1Q7W4W3-F1
#
_entry.id   AF-A0A1Q7W4W3-F1
#
_cell.length_a   1.000
_cell.length_b   1.000
_cell.length_c   1.000
_cell.angle_alpha   90.00
_cell.angle_beta   90.00
_cell.angle_gamma   90.00
#
_symmetry.space_group_name_H-M   'P 1'
#
loop_
_entity.id
_entity.type
_entity.pdbx_description
1 polymer ?
#
loop_
_entity_poly.entity_id
_entity_poly.type
_entity_poly.pdbx_seq_one_letter_code
_entity_poly.pdbx_strand_id
1 'polypeptide(L)'
;MPLFVRAGALIPTTEPHATVAPETEADLTFVQWGDGASTARVREGSTVTRVETTRAAGSVEIRSTGPVPVNRIAFPTVDGAPPPHEVTVNGRAFTLGPAGDGTLVARDDGGR
;
A
#
# COMPACT_ATOMS: atom_id res chain seq x y z
N MET A 1 -12.43 23.24 -5.59
CA MET A 1 -11.13 23.24 -6.30
C MET A 1 -10.92 21.85 -6.87
N PRO A 2 -10.78 21.67 -8.20
CA PRO A 2 -10.52 20.36 -8.77
C PRO A 2 -9.04 19.96 -8.56
N LEU A 3 -8.81 18.71 -8.17
CA LEU A 3 -7.49 18.09 -8.03
C LEU A 3 -7.48 16.82 -8.89
N PHE A 4 -6.44 16.64 -9.69
CA PHE A 4 -6.31 15.48 -10.59
C PHE A 4 -5.04 14.72 -10.25
N VAL A 5 -5.11 13.39 -10.33
CA VAL A 5 -3.98 12.49 -10.10
C VAL A 5 -3.66 11.78 -11.42
N ARG A 6 -2.37 11.65 -11.74
CA ARG A 6 -1.94 10.92 -12.94
C ARG A 6 -2.23 9.42 -12.80
N ALA A 7 -2.54 8.75 -13.91
CA ALA A 7 -2.47 7.29 -13.95
C ALA A 7 -1.04 6.82 -13.64
N GLY A 8 -0.89 5.73 -12.89
CA GLY A 8 0.38 5.23 -12.36
C GLY A 8 0.96 6.07 -11.21
N ALA A 9 0.13 6.84 -10.50
CA ALA A 9 0.59 7.54 -9.28
C ALA A 9 0.62 6.57 -8.09
N LEU A 10 1.69 6.65 -7.30
CA LEU A 10 1.77 6.02 -5.98
C LEU A 10 1.97 7.13 -4.95
N ILE A 11 0.95 7.38 -4.13
CA ILE A 11 0.93 8.51 -3.20
C ILE A 11 0.96 7.96 -1.77
N PRO A 12 2.01 8.25 -0.97
CA PRO A 12 2.00 7.96 0.46
C PRO A 12 1.03 8.91 1.16
N THR A 13 0.21 8.36 2.04
CA THR A 13 -0.81 9.05 2.83
C THR A 13 -0.77 8.52 4.27
N THR A 14 -1.33 9.27 5.20
CA THR A 14 -1.55 8.85 6.59
C THR A 14 -2.96 9.28 6.99
N GLU A 15 -3.45 8.78 8.12
CA GLU A 15 -4.73 9.23 8.66
C GLU A 15 -4.68 10.74 8.98
N PRO A 16 -5.81 11.45 8.88
CA PRO A 16 -5.87 12.85 9.29
C PRO A 16 -5.54 13.01 10.78
N HIS A 17 -4.57 13.87 11.09
CA HIS A 17 -4.22 14.24 12.45
C HIS A 17 -4.29 15.76 12.64
N ALA A 18 -4.59 16.20 13.88
CA ALA A 18 -4.62 17.63 14.22
C ALA A 18 -3.23 18.28 14.15
N THR A 19 -2.18 17.48 14.36
CA THR A 19 -0.77 17.90 14.33
C THR A 19 0.08 16.79 13.71
N VAL A 20 1.22 17.17 13.13
CA VAL A 20 2.24 16.22 12.69
C VAL A 20 3.13 15.88 13.88
N ALA A 21 3.20 14.60 14.24
CA ALA A 21 4.08 14.09 15.29
C ALA A 21 4.91 12.91 14.75
N PRO A 22 6.12 12.62 15.27
CA PRO A 22 6.97 11.55 14.74
C PRO A 22 6.26 10.18 14.67
N GLU A 23 5.39 9.87 15.63
CA GLU A 23 4.58 8.65 15.66
C GLU A 23 3.53 8.57 14.53
N THR A 24 3.13 9.70 13.95
CA THR A 24 2.21 9.76 12.79
C THR A 24 2.90 9.45 11.46
N GLU A 25 4.25 9.42 11.44
CA GLU A 25 5.04 9.09 10.26
C GLU A 25 5.15 7.57 10.02
N ALA A 26 4.82 6.74 11.02
CA ALA A 26 5.00 5.29 10.99
C ALA A 26 3.84 4.50 10.35
N ASP A 27 2.64 5.09 10.20
CA ASP A 27 1.47 4.41 9.61
C ASP A 27 1.13 4.97 8.22
N LEU A 28 2.01 4.70 7.26
CA LEU A 28 1.80 5.13 5.88
C LEU A 28 0.94 4.12 5.11
N THR A 29 -0.08 4.66 4.45
CA THR A 29 -0.84 3.99 3.40
C THR A 29 -0.39 4.50 2.03
N PHE A 30 0.01 3.59 1.15
CA PHE A 30 0.32 3.95 -0.23
C PHE A 30 -0.89 3.73 -1.12
N VAL A 31 -1.38 4.78 -1.78
CA VAL A 31 -2.50 4.70 -2.71
C VAL A 31 -1.99 4.63 -4.13
N GLN A 32 -2.21 3.50 -4.81
CA GLN A 32 -1.85 3.34 -6.22
C GLN A 32 -3.05 3.66 -7.13
N TRP A 33 -2.85 4.60 -8.07
CA TRP A 33 -3.87 5.00 -9.04
C TRP A 33 -3.59 4.37 -10.41
N GLY A 34 -4.52 3.53 -10.88
CA GLY A 34 -4.44 2.89 -12.20
C GLY A 34 -3.46 1.72 -12.29
N ASP A 35 -3.28 1.22 -13.51
CA ASP A 35 -2.42 0.09 -13.84
C ASP A 35 -0.99 0.52 -14.19
N GLY A 36 -0.09 -0.46 -14.29
CA GLY A 36 1.31 -0.27 -14.68
C GLY A 36 2.26 -0.11 -13.49
N ALA A 37 3.48 0.32 -13.81
CA ALA A 37 4.55 0.51 -12.84
C ALA A 37 4.47 1.89 -12.17
N SER A 38 4.57 1.92 -10.85
CA SER A 38 4.58 3.12 -10.03
C SER A 38 5.72 3.08 -9.03
N THR A 39 6.22 4.25 -8.62
CA THR A 39 7.25 4.35 -7.58
C THR A 39 7.01 5.56 -6.68
N ALA A 40 7.33 5.38 -5.40
CA ALA A 40 7.36 6.41 -4.39
C ALA A 40 8.65 6.31 -3.57
N ARG A 41 9.08 7.45 -3.02
CA ARG A 41 10.20 7.51 -2.07
C ARG A 41 9.72 8.23 -0.82
N VAL A 42 9.78 7.55 0.31
CA VAL A 42 9.55 8.14 1.62
C VAL A 42 10.90 8.50 2.21
N ARG A 43 11.03 9.72 2.73
CA ARG A 43 12.22 10.19 3.44
C ARG A 43 11.88 10.44 4.89
N GLU A 44 12.66 9.84 5.78
CA GLU A 44 12.58 10.04 7.22
C GLU A 44 13.99 10.38 7.71
N GLY A 45 14.20 11.64 8.08
CA GLY A 45 15.54 12.17 8.36
C GLY A 45 16.51 11.96 7.19
N SER A 46 17.59 11.21 7.44
CA SER A 46 18.61 10.85 6.42
C SER A 46 18.31 9.55 5.69
N THR A 47 17.25 8.83 6.06
CA THR A 47 16.91 7.53 5.49
C THR A 47 15.90 7.66 4.35
N VAL A 48 15.92 6.69 3.43
CA VAL A 48 14.99 6.64 2.29
C VAL A 48 14.45 5.23 2.15
N THR A 49 13.13 5.09 2.14
CA THR A 49 12.44 3.88 1.67
C THR A 49 11.92 4.11 0.27
N ARG A 50 12.31 3.25 -0.65
CA ARG A 50 11.75 3.19 -2.01
C ARG A 50 10.66 2.14 -2.03
N VAL A 51 9.49 2.53 -2.52
CA VAL A 51 8.38 1.62 -2.80
C VAL A 51 8.15 1.60 -4.30
N GLU A 52 8.04 0.40 -4.85
CA GLU A 52 7.77 0.12 -6.25
C GLU A 52 6.58 -0.80 -6.33
N THR A 53 5.63 -0.49 -7.20
CA THR A 53 4.47 -1.33 -7.43
C THR A 53 4.25 -1.55 -8.92
N THR A 54 3.82 -2.74 -9.29
CA THR A 54 3.43 -3.07 -10.66
C THR A 54 2.07 -3.73 -10.61
N ARG A 55 1.05 -3.09 -11.18
CA ARG A 55 -0.29 -3.67 -11.33
C ARG A 55 -0.51 -4.09 -12.78
N ALA A 56 -0.66 -5.38 -13.01
CA ALA A 56 -0.87 -5.94 -14.34
C ALA A 56 -1.58 -7.28 -14.26
N ALA A 57 -2.42 -7.59 -15.26
CA ALA A 57 -3.00 -8.93 -15.45
C ALA A 57 -3.68 -9.53 -14.21
N GLY A 58 -4.35 -8.70 -13.40
CA GLY A 58 -5.07 -9.15 -12.19
C GLY A 58 -4.18 -9.41 -10.98
N SER A 59 -2.88 -9.10 -11.04
CA SER A 59 -1.96 -9.15 -9.91
C SER A 59 -1.37 -7.78 -9.60
N VAL A 60 -0.88 -7.65 -8.37
CA VAL A 60 -0.06 -6.51 -7.96
C VAL A 60 1.22 -7.04 -7.32
N GLU A 61 2.36 -6.65 -7.88
CA GLU A 61 3.67 -6.88 -7.28
C GLU A 61 4.10 -5.61 -6.54
N ILE A 62 4.58 -5.78 -5.31
CA ILE A 62 5.05 -4.68 -4.46
C ILE A 62 6.47 -5.01 -3.99
N ARG A 63 7.38 -4.06 -4.16
CA ARG A 63 8.73 -4.12 -3.60
C ARG A 63 8.98 -2.89 -2.74
N SER A 64 9.36 -3.10 -1.49
CA SER A 64 9.84 -2.05 -0.60
C SER A 64 11.33 -2.27 -0.29
N THR A 65 12.12 -1.21 -0.29
CA THR A 65 13.54 -1.26 0.07
C THR A 65 13.90 -0.03 0.88
N GLY A 66 14.19 -0.23 2.16
CA GLY A 66 14.56 0.80 3.12
C GLY A 66 14.01 0.50 4.52
N PRO A 67 14.28 1.37 5.50
CA PRO A 67 13.95 1.12 6.90
C PRO A 67 12.50 1.40 7.29
N VAL A 68 11.80 2.30 6.57
CA VAL A 68 10.39 2.62 6.83
C VAL A 68 9.51 1.44 6.45
N PRO A 69 8.70 0.89 7.37
CA PRO A 69 7.81 -0.22 7.08
C PRO A 69 6.69 0.19 6.11
N VAL A 70 6.30 -0.73 5.24
CA VAL A 70 5.16 -0.56 4.34
C VAL A 70 4.09 -1.56 4.75
N ASN A 71 3.14 -1.09 5.55
CA ASN A 71 2.14 -1.96 6.18
C ASN A 71 0.78 -1.93 5.47
N ARG A 72 0.51 -0.88 4.68
CA ARG A 72 -0.76 -0.73 3.97
C ARG A 72 -0.56 -0.20 2.55
N ILE A 73 -1.17 -0.88 1.59
CA ILE A 73 -1.30 -0.43 0.21
C ILE A 73 -2.77 -0.49 -0.17
N ALA A 74 -3.29 0.63 -0.64
CA ALA A 74 -4.67 0.78 -1.05
C ALA A 74 -4.76 0.95 -2.57
N PHE A 75 -5.77 0.31 -3.15
CA PHE A 75 -6.13 0.46 -4.54
C PHE A 75 -7.52 1.09 -4.55
N PRO A 76 -7.71 2.26 -5.19
CA PRO A 76 -9.05 2.80 -5.40
C PRO A 76 -9.94 1.74 -6.02
N THR A 77 -11.11 1.54 -5.43
CA THR A 77 -12.09 0.58 -5.91
C THR A 77 -12.47 0.95 -7.34
N VAL A 78 -12.29 0.01 -8.25
CA VAL A 78 -12.86 0.09 -9.59
C VAL A 78 -14.16 -0.68 -9.54
N ASP A 79 -15.28 -0.04 -9.88
CA ASP A 79 -16.59 -0.69 -9.84
C ASP A 79 -16.55 -2.02 -10.62
N GLY A 80 -16.98 -3.09 -9.96
CA GLY A 80 -17.00 -4.44 -10.52
C GLY A 80 -15.68 -5.21 -10.46
N ALA A 81 -14.58 -4.63 -9.97
CA ALA A 81 -13.34 -5.36 -9.78
C ALA A 81 -13.43 -6.27 -8.54
N PRO A 82 -13.11 -7.57 -8.65
CA PRO A 82 -13.10 -8.46 -7.49
C PRO A 82 -11.95 -8.08 -6.54
N PRO A 83 -12.12 -8.30 -5.22
CA PRO A 83 -11.02 -8.15 -4.28
C PRO A 83 -9.91 -9.20 -4.55
N PRO A 84 -8.69 -8.98 -4.04
CA PRO A 84 -7.67 -10.01 -4.06
C PRO A 84 -8.14 -11.25 -3.27
N HIS A 85 -7.79 -12.44 -3.75
CA HIS A 85 -8.08 -13.72 -3.11
C HIS A 85 -6.82 -14.39 -2.54
N GLU A 86 -5.64 -13.91 -2.92
CA GLU A 86 -4.34 -14.39 -2.44
C GLU A 86 -3.40 -13.21 -2.19
N VAL A 87 -2.63 -13.29 -1.11
CA VAL A 87 -1.51 -12.39 -0.83
C VAL A 87 -0.32 -13.21 -0.39
N THR A 88 0.84 -12.91 -0.99
CA THR A 88 2.12 -13.53 -0.64
C THR A 88 3.10 -12.43 -0.25
N VAL A 89 3.75 -12.56 0.90
CA VAL A 89 4.80 -11.62 1.35
C VAL A 89 6.10 -12.40 1.49
N ASN A 90 7.13 -12.00 0.74
CA ASN A 90 8.44 -12.66 0.73
C ASN A 90 8.36 -14.19 0.55
N GLY A 91 7.45 -14.65 -0.33
CA GLY A 91 7.24 -16.08 -0.62
C GLY A 91 6.36 -16.84 0.37
N ARG A 92 5.87 -16.20 1.44
CA ARG A 92 4.93 -16.77 2.41
C ARG A 92 3.50 -16.34 2.11
N ALA A 93 2.56 -17.28 2.05
CA ALA A 93 1.14 -16.99 1.87
C ALA A 93 0.51 -16.41 3.15
N PHE A 94 -0.40 -15.46 2.99
CA PHE A 94 -1.15 -14.81 4.06
C PHE A 94 -2.65 -15.05 3.85
N THR A 95 -3.38 -15.19 4.95
CA THR A 95 -4.84 -15.34 4.91
C THR A 95 -5.50 -13.98 4.88
N LEU A 96 -6.38 -13.79 3.92
CA LEU A 96 -7.17 -12.57 3.77
C LEU A 96 -8.45 -12.67 4.59
N GLY A 97 -8.71 -11.64 5.41
CA GLY A 97 -9.97 -11.50 6.12
C GLY A 97 -10.44 -10.05 6.17
N PRO A 98 -11.75 -9.81 6.33
CA PRO A 98 -12.29 -8.46 6.40
C PRO A 98 -11.78 -7.70 7.64
N ALA A 99 -11.63 -6.38 7.52
CA ALA A 99 -11.34 -5.48 8.65
C ALA A 99 -12.58 -4.80 9.23
N GLY A 100 -13.75 -4.96 8.59
CA GLY A 100 -15.03 -4.37 9.04
C GLY A 100 -15.39 -3.03 8.40
N ASP A 101 -14.45 -2.37 7.74
CA ASP A 101 -14.60 -1.11 7.00
C ASP A 101 -14.62 -1.31 5.46
N GLY A 102 -14.76 -2.56 5.02
CA GLY A 102 -14.67 -2.94 3.61
C GLY A 102 -13.24 -3.19 3.12
N THR A 103 -12.21 -3.00 3.95
CA THR A 103 -10.83 -3.39 3.63
C THR A 103 -10.58 -4.87 3.93
N LEU A 104 -9.59 -5.43 3.23
CA LEU A 104 -9.04 -6.75 3.51
C LEU A 104 -7.70 -6.63 4.24
N VAL A 105 -7.53 -7.44 5.27
CA VAL A 105 -6.29 -7.56 6.03
C VAL A 105 -5.67 -8.91 5.73
N ALA A 106 -4.43 -8.89 5.25
CA ALA A 106 -3.58 -10.06 5.16
C ALA A 106 -3.01 -10.36 6.56
N ARG A 107 -3.35 -11.52 7.11
CA ARG A 107 -2.84 -12.01 8.39
C ARG A 107 -1.89 -13.15 8.15
N ASP A 108 -0.79 -13.13 8.88
CA ASP A 108 0.10 -14.28 8.95
C ASP A 108 -0.54 -15.33 9.88
N ASP A 109 -0.83 -16.51 9.36
CA ASP A 109 -1.38 -17.62 10.15
C ASP A 109 -0.32 -18.31 11.02
N GLY A 110 0.91 -17.79 11.07
CA GLY A 110 1.96 -18.34 11.91
C GLY A 110 2.49 -19.68 11.39
N GLY A 111 2.51 -19.87 10.07
CA GLY A 111 3.27 -20.94 9.41
C GLY A 111 4.66 -21.15 10.03
N ARG A 112 4.85 -22.36 10.56
CA ARG A 112 6.00 -22.89 11.30
C ARG A 112 7.37 -22.46 10.79
#